data_AF-A0A4Y2WH81-F1
#
_entry.id   AF-A0A4Y2WH81-F1
#
_cell.length_a   1.000
_cell.length_b   1.000
_cell.length_c   1.000
_cell.angle_alpha   90.00
_cell.angle_beta   90.00
_cell.angle_gamma   90.00
#
_symmetry.space_group_name_H-M   'P 1'
#
loop_
_entity.id
_entity.type
_entity.pdbx_description
1 polymer ?
#
loop_
_entity_poly.entity_id
_entity_poly.type
_entity_poly.pdbx_seq_one_letter_code
_entity_poly.pdbx_strand_id
1 'polypeptide(L)'
;MFHRSVSMRNVHYEKFLGDGDSKGFLKISDSKVYKEELVVEKLECIGHVQKRMGTRLRNLRNKLKSTKLSDGKKISGRGRLTDAQMLLIQKYYGLAIRRNTSKSVDEMSKSIWAIYFHKLTTDAKPQHGLCPMGSDSWCGFNKCLVSDEKYIHKHSLPEPVLLATKKVFMELGDKKLLSKCIHGQTQNPNESFNNCVWERIPKNTFVGISTLKMDVVLCFNDGAYSRTKAQKFGYYTRKKHL
;
A
#
# COMPACT_ATOMS: atom_id res chain seq x y z
N MET A 1 -8.74 -22.44 7.81
CA MET A 1 -8.37 -21.43 8.82
C MET A 1 -9.61 -20.82 9.43
N PHE A 2 -10.37 -19.99 8.70
CA PHE A 2 -11.57 -19.32 9.20
C PHE A 2 -12.65 -20.28 9.74
N HIS A 3 -13.04 -21.33 9.01
CA HIS A 3 -14.00 -22.32 9.56
C HIS A 3 -13.49 -23.01 10.83
N ARG A 4 -12.17 -23.26 10.92
CA ARG A 4 -11.54 -23.86 12.09
C ARG A 4 -11.48 -22.91 13.28
N SER A 5 -11.39 -21.59 13.06
CA SER A 5 -11.39 -20.63 14.18
C SER A 5 -12.71 -20.68 14.92
N VAL A 6 -13.83 -20.84 14.19
CA VAL A 6 -15.15 -21.05 14.78
C VAL A 6 -15.23 -22.44 15.42
N SER A 7 -14.99 -23.51 14.65
CA SER A 7 -15.27 -24.87 15.11
C SER A 7 -14.35 -25.36 16.24
N MET A 8 -13.12 -24.87 16.33
CA MET A 8 -12.14 -25.35 17.31
C MET A 8 -11.87 -24.36 18.44
N ARG A 9 -12.08 -23.06 18.20
CA ARG A 9 -11.67 -22.00 19.13
C ARG A 9 -12.78 -21.02 19.47
N ASN A 10 -13.93 -21.12 18.80
CA ASN A 10 -15.04 -20.18 18.93
C ASN A 10 -14.63 -18.70 18.72
N VAL A 11 -13.69 -18.45 17.79
CA VAL A 11 -13.16 -17.11 17.46
C VAL A 11 -13.61 -16.66 16.08
N HIS A 12 -13.97 -15.38 15.98
CA HIS A 12 -14.39 -14.69 14.76
C HIS A 12 -13.37 -13.62 14.38
N TYR A 13 -13.08 -13.48 13.09
CA TYR A 13 -12.22 -12.41 12.60
C TYR A 13 -13.10 -11.25 12.11
N GLU A 14 -12.93 -10.08 12.73
CA GLU A 14 -13.67 -8.87 12.35
C GLU A 14 -13.04 -8.12 11.18
N LYS A 15 -11.71 -8.16 11.08
CA LYS A 15 -10.94 -7.36 10.11
C LYS A 15 -9.98 -8.22 9.32
N PHE A 16 -9.89 -7.97 8.02
CA PHE A 16 -8.96 -8.59 7.10
C PHE A 16 -8.04 -7.54 6.50
N LEU A 17 -6.76 -7.55 6.91
CA LEU A 17 -5.73 -6.71 6.30
C LEU A 17 -5.17 -7.39 5.05
N GLY A 18 -5.31 -6.75 3.89
CA GLY A 18 -4.81 -7.29 2.63
C GLY A 18 -4.17 -6.27 1.71
N ASP A 19 -3.34 -6.79 0.81
CA ASP A 19 -2.84 -6.07 -0.36
C ASP A 19 -3.85 -6.21 -1.51
N GLY A 20 -4.69 -5.20 -1.75
CA GLY A 20 -5.51 -5.10 -2.97
C GLY A 20 -6.48 -6.27 -3.20
N ASP A 21 -6.58 -6.75 -4.44
CA ASP A 21 -7.49 -7.83 -4.84
C ASP A 21 -7.00 -9.21 -4.38
N SER A 22 -6.91 -9.38 -3.06
CA SER A 22 -6.71 -10.70 -2.49
C SER A 22 -7.96 -11.55 -2.79
N LYS A 23 -7.78 -12.63 -3.56
CA LYS A 23 -8.81 -13.68 -3.70
C LYS A 23 -9.20 -14.29 -2.34
N GLY A 24 -8.35 -14.09 -1.32
CA GLY A 24 -8.60 -14.51 0.06
C GLY A 24 -9.82 -13.82 0.67
N PHE A 25 -9.97 -12.51 0.51
CA PHE A 25 -11.14 -11.81 1.05
C PHE A 25 -12.44 -12.26 0.38
N LEU A 26 -12.44 -12.40 -0.96
CA LEU A 26 -13.59 -12.92 -1.70
C LEU A 26 -13.99 -14.31 -1.18
N LYS A 27 -13.02 -15.22 -1.02
CA LYS A 27 -13.30 -16.55 -0.47
C LYS A 27 -13.90 -16.50 0.95
N ILE A 28 -13.46 -15.58 1.81
CA ILE A 28 -14.04 -15.41 3.16
C ILE A 28 -15.49 -14.93 3.05
N SER A 29 -15.74 -13.94 2.19
CA SER A 29 -17.07 -13.40 1.94
C SER A 29 -18.02 -14.46 1.36
N ASP A 30 -17.56 -15.24 0.38
CA ASP A 30 -18.35 -16.26 -0.31
C ASP A 30 -18.65 -17.47 0.58
N SER A 31 -17.73 -17.82 1.48
CA SER A 31 -17.88 -19.01 2.34
C SER A 31 -18.80 -18.79 3.54
N LYS A 32 -19.29 -17.55 3.77
CA LYS A 32 -20.20 -17.19 4.88
C LYS A 32 -19.79 -17.85 6.20
N VAL A 33 -18.49 -17.81 6.51
CA VAL A 33 -17.89 -18.58 7.62
C VAL A 33 -18.48 -18.17 8.97
N TYR A 34 -18.81 -16.90 9.10
CA TYR A 34 -19.48 -16.35 10.27
C TYR A 34 -20.97 -16.19 9.93
N LYS A 35 -21.82 -16.34 10.95
CA LYS A 35 -23.27 -16.12 10.82
C LYS A 35 -23.55 -14.80 10.06
N GLU A 36 -24.68 -14.72 9.36
CA GLU A 36 -24.97 -13.63 8.41
C GLU A 36 -24.85 -12.21 8.98
N GLU A 37 -24.91 -12.05 10.30
CA GLU A 37 -24.75 -10.78 11.00
C GLU A 37 -23.30 -10.25 11.07
N LEU A 38 -22.27 -11.09 10.85
CA LEU A 38 -20.86 -10.70 11.07
C LEU A 38 -20.10 -10.57 9.74
N VAL A 39 -20.09 -9.35 9.19
CA VAL A 39 -19.39 -9.01 7.95
C VAL A 39 -17.94 -8.64 8.26
N VAL A 40 -16.99 -9.37 7.66
CA VAL A 40 -15.56 -9.08 7.81
C VAL A 40 -15.21 -7.78 7.08
N GLU A 41 -14.66 -6.80 7.80
CA GLU A 41 -14.20 -5.54 7.23
C GLU A 41 -12.86 -5.73 6.50
N LYS A 42 -12.78 -5.29 5.24
CA LYS A 42 -11.53 -5.29 4.48
C LYS A 42 -10.73 -4.01 4.72
N LEU A 43 -9.57 -4.15 5.33
CA LEU A 43 -8.54 -3.13 5.45
C LEU A 43 -7.51 -3.21 4.31
N GLU A 44 -6.84 -2.10 4.05
CA GLU A 44 -5.85 -1.95 2.98
C GLU A 44 -4.48 -1.62 3.56
N CYS A 45 -3.49 -2.44 3.25
CA CYS A 45 -2.10 -2.18 3.62
C CYS A 45 -1.60 -0.84 3.07
N ILE A 46 -1.02 0.01 3.93
CA ILE A 46 -0.53 1.34 3.49
C ILE A 46 0.55 1.24 2.41
N GLY A 47 1.34 0.16 2.41
CA GLY A 47 2.36 -0.09 1.39
C GLY A 47 1.74 -0.39 0.02
N HIS A 48 0.63 -1.13 0.02
CA HIS A 48 -0.14 -1.39 -1.19
C HIS A 48 -0.79 -0.11 -1.72
N VAL A 49 -1.48 0.65 -0.86
CA VAL A 49 -2.10 1.93 -1.22
C VAL A 49 -1.04 2.89 -1.78
N GLN A 50 0.13 3.01 -1.15
CA GLN A 50 1.24 3.81 -1.66
C GLN A 50 1.66 3.38 -3.08
N LYS A 51 1.82 2.07 -3.33
CA LYS A 51 2.21 1.55 -4.66
C LYS A 51 1.17 1.89 -5.74
N ARG A 52 -0.13 1.97 -5.39
CA ARG A 52 -1.19 2.34 -6.35
C ARG A 52 -0.93 3.69 -7.01
N MET A 53 -0.40 4.68 -6.28
CA MET A 53 -0.07 6.00 -6.84
C MET A 53 0.92 5.89 -8.01
N GLY A 54 2.07 5.25 -7.80
CA GLY A 54 3.07 5.07 -8.85
C GLY A 54 2.56 4.25 -10.03
N THR A 55 1.77 3.21 -9.78
CA THR A 55 1.16 2.39 -10.85
C THR A 55 0.13 3.17 -11.66
N ARG A 56 -0.79 3.90 -11.02
CA ARG A 56 -1.81 4.71 -11.71
C ARG A 56 -1.19 5.81 -12.57
N LEU A 57 -0.16 6.49 -12.06
CA LEU A 57 0.58 7.51 -12.83
C LEU A 57 1.31 6.91 -14.04
N ARG A 58 1.98 5.76 -13.88
CA ARG A 58 2.64 5.05 -14.99
C ARG A 58 1.64 4.62 -16.06
N ASN A 59 0.52 4.04 -15.65
CA ASN A 59 -0.54 3.60 -16.57
C ASN A 59 -1.15 4.80 -17.32
N LEU A 60 -1.43 5.90 -16.63
CA LEU A 60 -1.90 7.14 -17.23
C LEU A 60 -0.90 7.67 -18.27
N ARG A 61 0.38 7.77 -17.90
CA ARG A 61 1.45 8.22 -18.80
C ARG A 61 1.53 7.35 -20.06
N ASN A 62 1.45 6.03 -19.89
CA ASN A 62 1.49 5.08 -21.01
C ASN A 62 0.26 5.23 -21.90
N LYS A 63 -0.94 5.38 -21.31
CA LYS A 63 -2.19 5.62 -22.03
C LYS A 63 -2.11 6.89 -22.90
N LEU A 64 -1.46 7.94 -22.40
CA LEU A 64 -1.34 9.24 -23.07
C LEU A 64 -0.01 9.43 -23.83
N LYS A 65 0.77 8.36 -24.04
CA LYS A 65 2.13 8.44 -24.62
C LYS A 65 2.16 9.10 -26.00
N SER A 66 1.11 8.90 -26.79
CA SER A 66 0.98 9.44 -28.16
C SER A 66 0.06 10.67 -28.24
N THR A 67 -0.57 11.07 -27.14
CA THR A 67 -1.49 12.20 -27.08
C THR A 67 -0.74 13.48 -26.71
N LYS A 68 -0.98 14.55 -27.46
CA LYS A 68 -0.55 15.90 -27.08
C LYS A 68 -1.54 16.49 -26.08
N LEU A 69 -1.02 17.09 -25.03
CA LEU A 69 -1.83 17.86 -24.07
C LEU A 69 -2.18 19.22 -24.67
N SER A 70 -2.93 20.05 -23.93
CA SER A 70 -3.37 21.38 -24.38
C SER A 70 -2.24 22.33 -24.78
N ASP A 71 -1.02 22.09 -24.29
CA ASP A 71 0.19 22.84 -24.67
C ASP A 71 0.93 22.26 -25.89
N GLY A 72 0.30 21.34 -26.63
CA GLY A 72 0.86 20.73 -27.84
C GLY A 72 1.99 19.74 -27.59
N LYS A 73 2.34 19.45 -26.32
CA LYS A 73 3.45 18.57 -25.93
C LYS A 73 2.94 17.28 -25.27
N LYS A 74 3.74 16.22 -25.30
CA LYS A 74 3.42 14.91 -24.69
C LYS A 74 3.43 14.99 -23.15
N ILE A 75 2.75 14.08 -22.47
CA ILE A 75 2.74 14.01 -21.00
C ILE A 75 4.12 13.69 -20.39
N SER A 76 4.97 12.99 -21.14
CA SER A 76 6.35 12.65 -20.77
C SER A 76 7.37 13.62 -21.39
N GLY A 77 8.61 13.56 -20.91
CA GLY A 77 9.71 14.39 -21.40
C GLY A 77 10.40 15.19 -20.29
N ARG A 78 11.45 15.93 -20.64
CA ARG A 78 12.20 16.78 -19.71
C ARG A 78 11.25 17.81 -19.08
N GLY A 79 11.29 17.94 -17.76
CA GLY A 79 10.42 18.84 -16.99
C GLY A 79 8.95 18.40 -16.90
N ARG A 80 8.62 17.15 -17.25
CA ARG A 80 7.26 16.60 -17.19
C ARG A 80 7.17 15.35 -16.31
N LEU A 81 6.15 14.51 -16.53
CA LEU A 81 5.89 13.31 -15.75
C LEU A 81 6.91 12.19 -16.06
N THR A 82 8.13 12.36 -15.56
CA THR A 82 9.22 11.37 -15.64
C THR A 82 9.08 10.28 -14.57
N ASP A 83 9.83 9.18 -14.70
CA ASP A 83 9.86 8.15 -13.66
C ASP A 83 10.32 8.70 -12.31
N ALA A 84 11.32 9.59 -12.31
CA ALA A 84 11.78 10.27 -11.10
C ALA A 84 10.66 11.10 -10.44
N GLN A 85 9.86 11.83 -11.23
CA GLN A 85 8.73 12.59 -10.69
C GLN A 85 7.64 11.68 -10.13
N MET A 86 7.32 10.58 -10.81
CA MET A 86 6.33 9.61 -10.31
C MET A 86 6.79 8.91 -9.04
N LEU A 87 8.06 8.52 -8.95
CA LEU A 87 8.66 7.95 -7.74
C LEU A 87 8.61 8.94 -6.57
N LEU A 88 8.92 10.22 -6.83
CA LEU A 88 8.86 11.27 -5.84
C LEU A 88 7.43 11.52 -5.34
N ILE A 89 6.46 11.60 -6.26
CA ILE A 89 5.03 11.72 -5.91
C ILE A 89 4.58 10.50 -5.09
N GLN A 90 4.94 9.28 -5.50
CA GLN A 90 4.64 8.06 -4.77
C GLN A 90 5.24 8.06 -3.35
N LYS A 91 6.49 8.53 -3.19
CA LYS A 91 7.14 8.68 -1.89
C LYS A 91 6.38 9.65 -1.00
N TYR A 92 6.07 10.85 -1.50
CA TYR A 92 5.32 11.84 -0.73
C TYR A 92 3.89 11.38 -0.40
N TYR A 93 3.22 10.68 -1.32
CA TYR A 93 1.91 10.10 -1.08
C TYR A 93 1.93 9.11 0.08
N GLY A 94 2.91 8.21 0.11
CA GLY A 94 3.11 7.31 1.25
C GLY A 94 3.43 8.04 2.56
N LEU A 95 4.17 9.15 2.49
CA LEU A 95 4.49 9.96 3.67
C LEU A 95 3.27 10.71 4.20
N ALA A 96 2.42 11.23 3.31
CA ALA A 96 1.15 11.86 3.65
C ALA A 96 0.21 10.88 4.36
N ILE A 97 0.14 9.62 3.92
CA ILE A 97 -0.62 8.58 4.62
C ILE A 97 -0.03 8.36 6.03
N ARG A 98 1.26 8.01 6.12
CA ARG A 98 1.89 7.64 7.41
C ARG A 98 1.87 8.73 8.47
N ARG A 99 1.95 10.00 8.07
CA ARG A 99 1.94 11.15 9.01
C ARG A 99 0.55 11.50 9.55
N ASN A 100 -0.51 10.94 8.97
CA ASN A 100 -1.89 11.29 9.32
C ASN A 100 -2.71 10.09 9.84
N THR A 101 -2.08 8.92 10.09
CA THR A 101 -2.76 7.72 10.63
C THR A 101 -3.38 7.96 12.00
N SER A 102 -2.78 8.83 12.82
CA SER A 102 -3.28 9.21 14.15
C SER A 102 -4.14 10.47 14.17
N LYS A 103 -4.38 11.10 13.01
CA LYS A 103 -5.12 12.35 12.92
C LYS A 103 -6.55 12.10 12.44
N SER A 104 -6.76 12.17 11.13
CA SER A 104 -8.05 11.89 10.51
C SER A 104 -7.89 11.59 9.03
N VAL A 105 -8.92 10.97 8.46
CA VAL A 105 -9.01 10.77 7.00
C VAL A 105 -9.02 12.10 6.25
N ASP A 106 -9.59 13.16 6.85
CA ASP A 106 -9.61 14.50 6.27
C ASP A 106 -8.22 15.11 6.18
N GLU A 107 -7.44 15.06 7.25
CA GLU A 107 -6.06 15.57 7.26
C GLU A 107 -5.15 14.76 6.34
N MET A 108 -5.40 13.46 6.21
CA MET A 108 -4.73 12.61 5.23
C MET A 108 -5.05 13.04 3.80
N SER A 109 -6.33 13.21 3.46
CA SER A 109 -6.78 13.66 2.13
C SER A 109 -6.23 15.05 1.81
N LYS A 110 -6.29 15.99 2.76
CA LYS A 110 -5.71 17.33 2.64
C LYS A 110 -4.21 17.29 2.37
N SER A 111 -3.47 16.45 3.11
CA SER A 111 -2.02 16.26 2.89
C SER A 111 -1.71 15.66 1.52
N ILE A 112 -2.57 14.78 0.99
CA ILE A 112 -2.43 14.22 -0.37
C ILE A 112 -2.66 15.30 -1.42
N TRP A 113 -3.69 16.14 -1.26
CA TRP A 113 -3.94 17.26 -2.17
C TRP A 113 -2.83 18.32 -2.11
N ALA A 114 -2.21 18.54 -0.95
CA ALA A 114 -1.06 19.42 -0.84
C ALA A 114 0.10 18.99 -1.77
N ILE A 115 0.29 17.68 -2.01
CA ILE A 115 1.27 17.18 -2.98
C ILE A 115 0.94 17.64 -4.42
N TYR A 116 -0.35 17.60 -4.79
CA TYR A 116 -0.81 18.06 -6.11
C TYR A 116 -0.48 19.55 -6.30
N PHE A 117 -0.83 20.38 -5.31
CA PHE A 117 -0.59 21.82 -5.36
C PHE A 117 0.91 22.18 -5.29
N HIS A 118 1.71 21.43 -4.53
CA HIS A 118 3.18 21.54 -4.52
C HIS A 118 3.82 21.27 -5.88
N LYS A 119 3.14 20.55 -6.78
CA LYS A 119 3.63 20.32 -8.14
C LYS A 119 3.17 21.38 -9.13
N LEU A 120 2.19 22.21 -8.77
CA LEU A 120 1.70 23.34 -9.55
C LEU A 120 2.32 24.68 -9.13
N THR A 121 2.79 24.77 -7.88
CA THR A 121 3.34 25.99 -7.27
C THR A 121 4.52 26.57 -8.06
N THR A 122 4.62 27.89 -8.10
CA THR A 122 5.76 28.65 -8.63
C THR A 122 6.01 29.85 -7.73
N ASP A 123 7.18 30.50 -7.86
CA ASP A 123 7.47 31.73 -7.10
C ASP A 123 6.43 32.83 -7.34
N ALA A 124 5.89 32.94 -8.56
CA ALA A 124 4.85 33.91 -8.92
C ALA A 124 3.44 33.49 -8.44
N LYS A 125 3.19 32.19 -8.23
CA LYS A 125 1.89 31.66 -7.81
C LYS A 125 2.09 30.55 -6.77
N PRO A 126 2.43 30.89 -5.52
CA PRO A 126 2.64 29.92 -4.46
C PRO A 126 1.33 29.20 -4.10
N GLN A 127 1.37 27.87 -3.96
CA GLN A 127 0.19 27.02 -3.72
C GLN A 127 0.39 26.12 -2.49
N HIS A 128 0.55 26.74 -1.32
CA HIS A 128 0.86 26.05 -0.06
C HIS A 128 -0.27 26.09 1.00
N GLY A 129 -1.47 26.54 0.62
CA GLY A 129 -2.59 26.73 1.56
C GLY A 129 -3.13 25.45 2.24
N LEU A 130 -2.83 24.26 1.70
CA LEU A 130 -3.20 22.98 2.33
C LEU A 130 -2.13 22.44 3.29
N CYS A 131 -0.99 23.10 3.38
CA CYS A 131 0.10 22.70 4.25
C CYS A 131 -0.08 23.29 5.65
N PRO A 132 0.41 22.61 6.69
CA PRO A 132 0.42 23.20 8.02
C PRO A 132 1.28 24.47 8.03
N MET A 133 0.90 25.42 8.87
CA MET A 133 1.68 26.63 9.15
C MET A 133 2.65 26.37 10.31
N GLY A 134 3.60 27.28 10.52
CA GLY A 134 4.53 27.23 11.66
C GLY A 134 5.89 26.62 11.34
N SER A 135 6.82 26.81 12.27
CA SER A 135 8.20 26.30 12.23
C SER A 135 8.28 24.78 12.14
N ASP A 136 7.28 24.06 12.67
CA ASP A 136 7.21 22.60 12.60
C ASP A 136 6.57 22.07 11.32
N SER A 137 6.21 22.97 10.38
CA SER A 137 5.62 22.57 9.12
C SER A 137 6.56 21.67 8.33
N TRP A 138 6.01 20.62 7.70
CA TRP A 138 6.79 19.84 6.74
C TRP A 138 6.93 20.57 5.38
N CYS A 139 6.22 21.68 5.19
CA CYS A 139 6.30 22.52 3.99
C CYS A 139 7.41 23.55 4.14
N GLY A 140 8.44 23.46 3.29
CA GLY A 140 9.57 24.41 3.32
C GLY A 140 9.14 25.86 3.10
N PHE A 141 8.17 26.11 2.21
CA PHE A 141 7.64 27.45 1.99
C PHE A 141 6.99 28.04 3.26
N ASN A 142 6.09 27.28 3.91
CA ASN A 142 5.42 27.77 5.13
C ASN A 142 6.38 27.92 6.33
N LYS A 143 7.49 27.17 6.36
CA LYS A 143 8.57 27.37 7.33
C LYS A 143 9.27 28.71 7.10
N CYS A 144 9.65 28.97 5.86
CA CYS A 144 10.33 30.20 5.46
C CYS A 144 9.48 31.46 5.72
N LEU A 145 8.14 31.36 5.65
CA LEU A 145 7.25 32.46 6.04
C LEU A 145 7.39 32.87 7.52
N VAL A 146 7.83 31.96 8.39
CA VAL A 146 8.00 32.22 9.83
C VAL A 146 9.45 32.62 10.14
N SER A 147 10.43 32.06 9.44
CA SER A 147 11.85 32.39 9.61
C SER A 147 12.33 33.61 8.82
N ASP A 148 11.44 34.27 8.07
CA ASP A 148 11.75 35.38 7.14
C ASP A 148 12.83 35.02 6.11
N GLU A 149 12.92 33.74 5.74
CA GLU A 149 13.86 33.24 4.74
C GLU A 149 13.24 33.23 3.34
N LYS A 150 14.08 33.33 2.31
CA LYS A 150 13.61 33.21 0.92
C LYS A 150 13.49 31.75 0.50
N TYR A 151 12.28 31.32 0.15
CA TYR A 151 12.04 30.01 -0.47
C TYR A 151 12.09 30.11 -2.00
N ILE A 152 12.77 29.16 -2.66
CA ILE A 152 12.79 29.06 -4.13
C ILE A 152 12.08 27.77 -4.53
N HIS A 153 10.99 27.90 -5.31
CA HIS A 153 10.24 26.75 -5.79
C HIS A 153 11.03 25.99 -6.85
N LYS A 154 11.15 24.67 -6.65
CA LYS A 154 11.82 23.76 -7.58
C LYS A 154 10.87 22.64 -7.96
N HIS A 155 11.09 22.06 -9.14
CA HIS A 155 10.42 20.84 -9.60
C HIS A 155 8.91 20.95 -9.79
N SER A 156 8.42 22.13 -10.14
CA SER A 156 7.06 22.34 -10.66
C SER A 156 6.89 21.60 -11.98
N LEU A 157 5.66 21.16 -12.24
CA LEU A 157 5.27 20.51 -13.49
C LEU A 157 4.30 21.44 -14.24
N PRO A 158 4.29 21.40 -15.59
CA PRO A 158 3.36 22.19 -16.38
C PRO A 158 1.90 21.91 -16.01
N GLU A 159 1.07 22.93 -15.98
CA GLU A 159 -0.35 22.83 -15.64
C GLU A 159 -1.09 21.74 -16.45
N PRO A 160 -0.90 21.59 -17.78
CA PRO A 160 -1.54 20.52 -18.54
C PRO A 160 -1.18 19.11 -18.06
N VAL A 161 0.06 18.92 -17.57
CA VAL A 161 0.50 17.64 -16.98
C VAL A 161 -0.22 17.40 -15.66
N LEU A 162 -0.34 18.40 -14.80
CA LEU A 162 -1.07 18.28 -13.54
C LEU A 162 -2.54 17.98 -13.76
N LEU A 163 -3.21 18.72 -14.64
CA LEU A 163 -4.61 18.52 -14.99
C LEU A 163 -4.87 17.08 -15.46
N ALA A 164 -3.98 16.52 -16.28
CA ALA A 164 -4.08 15.12 -16.71
C ALA A 164 -3.99 14.13 -15.52
N THR A 165 -3.21 14.45 -14.49
CA THR A 165 -3.06 13.61 -13.28
C THR A 165 -4.14 13.83 -12.22
N LYS A 166 -4.96 14.88 -12.32
CA LYS A 166 -5.95 15.27 -11.30
C LYS A 166 -6.89 14.13 -10.93
N LYS A 167 -7.35 13.35 -11.91
CA LYS A 167 -8.21 12.18 -11.66
C LYS A 167 -7.55 11.13 -10.76
N VAL A 168 -6.24 10.89 -10.93
CA VAL A 168 -5.50 9.95 -10.08
C VAL A 168 -5.45 10.44 -8.64
N PHE A 169 -5.19 11.74 -8.43
CA PHE A 169 -5.20 12.33 -7.08
C PHE A 169 -6.59 12.31 -6.44
N MET A 170 -7.64 12.57 -7.21
CA MET A 170 -9.02 12.51 -6.72
C MET A 170 -9.39 11.10 -6.28
N GLU A 171 -9.11 10.07 -7.10
CA GLU A 171 -9.39 8.66 -6.76
C GLU A 171 -8.54 8.17 -5.56
N LEU A 172 -7.30 8.62 -5.44
CA LEU A 172 -6.37 8.17 -4.40
C LEU A 172 -6.37 9.05 -3.13
N GLY A 173 -7.02 10.20 -3.18
CA GLY A 173 -7.34 11.06 -2.04
C GLY A 173 -8.76 10.86 -1.53
N ASP A 174 -9.51 9.91 -2.10
CA ASP A 174 -10.89 9.61 -1.74
C ASP A 174 -10.99 9.04 -0.31
N LYS A 175 -11.93 9.57 0.47
CA LYS A 175 -12.06 9.24 1.90
C LYS A 175 -12.44 7.77 2.14
N LYS A 176 -13.19 7.13 1.22
CA LYS A 176 -13.58 5.71 1.33
C LYS A 176 -12.39 4.79 1.11
N LEU A 177 -11.42 5.18 0.28
CA LEU A 177 -10.15 4.47 0.17
C LEU A 177 -9.30 4.71 1.42
N LEU A 178 -9.14 5.97 1.83
CA LEU A 178 -8.24 6.35 2.91
C LEU A 178 -8.68 5.82 4.28
N SER A 179 -9.99 5.69 4.52
CA SER A 179 -10.51 5.06 5.74
C SER A 179 -10.03 3.62 5.91
N LYS A 180 -9.85 2.88 4.81
CA LYS A 180 -9.36 1.50 4.84
C LYS A 180 -7.88 1.37 5.21
N CYS A 181 -7.11 2.45 5.17
CA CYS A 181 -5.69 2.45 5.50
C CYS A 181 -5.29 3.42 6.62
N ILE A 182 -6.27 4.07 7.28
CA ILE A 182 -6.04 5.00 8.40
C ILE A 182 -5.32 4.33 9.57
N HIS A 183 -5.53 3.03 9.75
CA HIS A 183 -4.90 2.20 10.78
C HIS A 183 -3.37 2.10 10.64
N GLY A 184 -2.79 2.47 9.49
CA GLY A 184 -1.34 2.59 9.34
C GLY A 184 -0.55 1.29 9.22
N GLN A 185 -1.21 0.13 9.24
CA GLN A 185 -0.51 -1.15 9.24
C GLN A 185 -0.02 -1.53 7.84
N THR A 186 1.11 -2.24 7.82
CA THR A 186 1.63 -2.92 6.63
C THR A 186 1.41 -4.41 6.76
N GLN A 187 1.30 -5.12 5.63
CA GLN A 187 1.43 -6.56 5.66
C GLN A 187 2.91 -6.89 5.82
N ASN A 188 3.32 -7.40 6.98
CA ASN A 188 4.72 -7.81 7.19
C ASN A 188 5.03 -8.98 6.26
N PRO A 189 5.94 -8.85 5.28
CA PRO A 189 6.31 -9.96 4.41
C PRO A 189 6.87 -11.12 5.23
N ASN A 190 7.60 -10.85 6.31
CA ASN A 190 8.23 -11.87 7.14
C ASN A 190 7.21 -12.74 7.90
N GLU A 191 6.05 -12.17 8.23
CA GLU A 191 4.91 -12.88 8.84
C GLU A 191 3.85 -13.28 7.80
N SER A 192 4.11 -13.04 6.51
CA SER A 192 3.20 -13.53 5.49
C SER A 192 3.27 -15.05 5.47
N PHE A 193 2.10 -15.69 5.36
CA PHE A 193 2.00 -17.14 5.20
C PHE A 193 2.98 -17.68 4.15
N ASN A 194 3.12 -16.95 3.04
CA ASN A 194 4.07 -17.26 1.98
C ASN A 194 5.52 -17.26 2.49
N ASN A 195 5.95 -16.25 3.24
CA ASN A 195 7.31 -16.23 3.78
C ASN A 195 7.57 -17.37 4.78
N CYS A 196 6.62 -17.66 5.68
CA CYS A 196 6.73 -18.82 6.57
C CYS A 196 6.85 -20.15 5.79
N VAL A 197 6.22 -20.24 4.60
CA VAL A 197 6.38 -21.39 3.71
C VAL A 197 7.74 -21.36 3.01
N TRP A 198 8.18 -20.21 2.48
CA TRP A 198 9.42 -20.09 1.72
C TRP A 198 10.69 -20.20 2.57
N GLU A 199 10.65 -19.79 3.84
CA GLU A 199 11.73 -20.05 4.80
C GLU A 199 11.95 -21.54 5.06
N ARG A 200 10.88 -22.36 4.93
CA ARG A 200 10.93 -23.81 5.19
C ARG A 200 11.09 -24.65 3.95
N ILE A 201 10.50 -24.19 2.85
CA ILE A 201 10.60 -24.80 1.53
C ILE A 201 11.17 -23.73 0.61
N PRO A 202 12.50 -23.57 0.61
CA PRO A 202 13.17 -22.67 -0.29
C PRO A 202 12.76 -22.94 -1.74
N LYS A 203 12.54 -21.88 -2.52
CA LYS A 203 12.06 -21.97 -3.91
C LYS A 203 12.99 -22.75 -4.85
N ASN A 204 14.22 -22.95 -4.44
CA ASN A 204 15.25 -23.73 -5.15
C ASN A 204 15.19 -25.23 -4.85
N THR A 205 14.28 -25.70 -4.00
CA THR A 205 14.14 -27.11 -3.64
C THR A 205 12.76 -27.63 -4.06
N PHE A 206 12.74 -28.66 -4.90
CA PHE A 206 11.48 -29.32 -5.28
C PHE A 206 10.93 -30.14 -4.09
N VAL A 207 9.72 -29.82 -3.66
CA VAL A 207 9.00 -30.53 -2.59
C VAL A 207 7.65 -31.00 -3.13
N GLY A 208 7.32 -32.27 -2.86
CA GLY A 208 6.05 -32.86 -3.27
C GLY A 208 4.86 -32.17 -2.62
N ILE A 209 3.74 -32.05 -3.35
CA ILE A 209 2.55 -31.30 -2.93
C ILE A 209 1.96 -31.77 -1.59
N SER A 210 2.08 -33.07 -1.28
CA SER A 210 1.59 -33.66 -0.02
C SER A 210 2.40 -33.18 1.19
N THR A 211 3.73 -33.12 1.05
CA THR A 211 4.65 -32.60 2.08
C THR A 211 4.44 -31.11 2.28
N LEU A 212 4.28 -30.35 1.18
CA LEU A 212 3.94 -28.93 1.22
C LEU A 212 2.64 -28.68 2.00
N LYS A 213 1.58 -29.46 1.72
CA LYS A 213 0.29 -29.34 2.41
C LYS A 213 0.39 -29.66 3.90
N MET A 214 1.11 -30.71 4.28
CA MET A 214 1.30 -31.07 5.70
C MET A 214 2.06 -29.99 6.46
N ASP A 215 3.17 -29.50 5.93
CA ASP A 215 4.00 -28.51 6.64
C ASP A 215 3.31 -27.16 6.81
N VAL A 216 2.54 -26.76 5.78
CA VAL A 216 1.60 -25.63 5.84
C VAL A 216 0.59 -25.76 6.97
N VAL A 217 -0.03 -26.94 7.10
CA VAL A 217 -1.04 -27.22 8.13
C VAL A 217 -0.41 -27.19 9.51
N LEU A 218 0.75 -27.83 9.68
CA LEU A 218 1.47 -27.92 10.95
C LEU A 218 1.97 -26.55 11.41
N CYS A 219 2.51 -25.72 10.50
CA CYS A 219 2.98 -24.40 10.85
C CYS A 219 1.85 -23.50 11.37
N PHE A 220 0.73 -23.45 10.66
CA PHE A 220 -0.27 -22.40 10.90
C PHE A 220 -1.37 -22.85 11.86
N ASN A 221 -1.81 -24.11 11.81
CA ASN A 221 -2.95 -24.55 12.62
C ASN A 221 -2.53 -25.03 14.02
N ASP A 222 -1.40 -25.73 14.13
CA ASP A 222 -1.03 -26.45 15.35
C ASP A 222 0.31 -25.99 15.99
N GLY A 223 0.95 -24.99 15.40
CA GLY A 223 2.12 -24.31 15.95
C GLY A 223 3.39 -25.18 16.03
N ALA A 224 4.33 -24.80 16.90
CA ALA A 224 5.60 -25.54 17.10
C ALA A 224 5.41 -26.92 17.74
N TYR A 225 4.32 -27.10 18.49
CA TYR A 225 4.10 -28.28 19.31
C TYR A 225 3.75 -29.54 18.50
N SER A 226 2.88 -29.46 17.49
CA SER A 226 2.59 -30.63 16.64
C SER A 226 3.74 -31.02 15.71
N ARG A 227 4.69 -30.10 15.49
CA ARG A 227 5.89 -30.35 14.66
C ARG A 227 6.88 -31.31 15.31
N THR A 228 7.09 -31.21 16.62
CA THR A 228 7.97 -32.13 17.35
C THR A 228 7.40 -33.55 17.38
N LYS A 229 6.07 -33.70 17.34
CA LYS A 229 5.42 -35.00 17.14
C LYS A 229 5.64 -35.54 15.72
N ALA A 230 5.42 -34.75 14.67
CA ALA A 230 5.59 -35.21 13.29
C ALA A 230 7.05 -35.60 12.94
N GLN A 231 8.05 -34.90 13.48
CA GLN A 231 9.46 -35.28 13.34
C GLN A 231 9.80 -36.60 14.06
N LYS A 232 9.19 -36.88 15.22
CA LYS A 232 9.33 -38.17 15.92
C LYS A 232 8.76 -39.36 15.14
N PHE A 233 7.80 -39.13 14.24
CA PHE A 233 7.18 -40.17 13.40
C PHE A 233 7.82 -40.33 12.00
N GLY A 234 8.98 -39.73 11.73
CA GLY A 234 9.81 -40.08 10.56
C GLY A 234 9.36 -39.51 9.20
N TYR A 235 8.41 -38.57 9.15
CA TYR A 235 7.91 -38.02 7.88
C TYR A 235 8.90 -37.11 7.12
N TYR A 236 10.07 -36.81 7.71
CA TYR A 236 11.11 -35.95 7.12
C TYR A 236 12.45 -36.66 6.85
N THR A 237 12.60 -37.94 7.18
CA THR A 237 13.84 -38.68 6.88
C THR A 237 13.77 -39.30 5.49
N ARG A 238 14.22 -38.58 4.46
CA ARG A 238 14.82 -39.28 3.31
C ARG A 238 16.15 -39.87 3.80
N LYS A 239 16.20 -41.19 3.95
CA LYS A 239 17.45 -41.94 3.94
C LYS A 239 18.21 -41.53 2.66
N LYS A 240 19.31 -40.79 2.81
CA LYS A 240 20.38 -40.81 1.81
C LYS A 240 21.02 -42.19 1.94
N HIS A 241 20.74 -43.07 0.98
CA HIS A 241 21.64 -44.19 0.73
C HIS A 241 22.82 -43.63 -0.05
N LEU A 242 24.03 -43.86 0.51
CA LEU A 242 25.31 -43.69 -0.16
C LEU A 242 25.39 -44.62 -1.38
#